data_AF-A0A7Y2YN27-F1
#
_entry.id   AF-A0A7Y2YN27-F1
#
_cell.length_a   1.000
_cell.length_b   1.000
_cell.length_c   1.000
_cell.angle_alpha   90.00
_cell.angle_beta   90.00
_cell.angle_gamma   90.00
#
_symmetry.space_group_name_H-M   'P 1'
#
loop_
_entity.id
_entity.type
_entity.pdbx_description
1 polymer ?
#
loop_
_entity_poly.entity_id
_entity_poly.type
_entity_poly.pdbx_seq_one_letter_code
_entity_poly.pdbx_strand_id
1 'polypeptide(L)'
;LWIGALTTLGCSNSENPNDTMVYDLISKGNLYGDGAEGITQQNMIITTQLSWNALVSQMNTVNNVSDEFENLPIDYTSSTVIAVFEEVKSNGGYELELEIYSNQEQIEIQIISTSPGGNATTVITQPYIIVKIPKTDLPIQFQ
;
A
#
# COMPACT_ATOMS: atom_id res chain seq x y z
N LEU A 1 -19.84 -62.53 -4.85
CA LEU A 1 -20.02 -61.66 -3.66
C LEU A 1 -19.36 -60.33 -3.95
N TRP A 2 -19.98 -59.26 -3.47
CA TRP A 2 -19.74 -57.87 -3.84
C TRP A 2 -18.39 -57.31 -3.36
N ILE A 3 -17.74 -56.59 -4.29
CA ILE A 3 -17.02 -55.31 -4.23
C ILE A 3 -16.64 -54.77 -2.84
N GLY A 4 -15.37 -54.36 -2.74
CA GLY A 4 -14.92 -53.34 -1.80
C GLY A 4 -13.62 -52.70 -2.26
N ALA A 5 -13.69 -51.77 -3.21
CA ALA A 5 -12.56 -51.00 -3.73
C ALA A 5 -12.06 -50.00 -2.68
N LEU A 6 -10.75 -49.94 -2.50
CA LEU A 6 -10.05 -49.04 -1.59
C LEU A 6 -9.89 -47.67 -2.27
N THR A 7 -10.73 -46.69 -1.89
CA THR A 7 -10.60 -45.31 -2.38
C THR A 7 -9.71 -44.51 -1.43
N THR A 8 -8.48 -44.22 -1.84
CA THR A 8 -7.66 -43.18 -1.22
C THR A 8 -8.19 -41.83 -1.66
N LEU A 9 -8.84 -41.10 -0.76
CA LEU A 9 -9.09 -39.68 -0.96
C LEU A 9 -7.76 -38.94 -0.85
N GLY A 10 -7.13 -38.68 -2.00
CA GLY A 10 -6.06 -37.70 -2.09
C GLY A 10 -6.69 -36.31 -2.00
N CYS A 11 -6.55 -35.66 -0.85
CA CYS A 11 -6.77 -34.21 -0.75
C CYS A 11 -5.68 -33.52 -1.57
N SER A 12 -6.05 -32.90 -2.68
CA SER A 12 -5.22 -31.88 -3.31
C SER A 12 -5.42 -30.60 -2.50
N ASN A 13 -4.51 -30.31 -1.58
CA ASN A 13 -4.30 -28.93 -1.14
C ASN A 13 -3.68 -28.21 -2.34
N SER A 14 -4.51 -27.58 -3.17
CA SER A 14 -4.03 -26.59 -4.14
C SER A 14 -3.76 -25.29 -3.38
N GLU A 15 -2.67 -25.25 -2.63
CA GLU A 15 -2.09 -23.99 -2.22
C GLU A 15 -1.54 -23.35 -3.50
N ASN A 16 -2.29 -22.42 -4.09
CA ASN A 16 -1.73 -21.54 -5.10
C ASN A 16 -0.71 -20.67 -4.37
N PRO A 17 0.60 -20.80 -4.64
CA PRO A 17 1.58 -19.94 -4.02
C PRO A 17 1.31 -18.51 -4.51
N ASN A 18 1.00 -17.62 -3.58
CA ASN A 18 1.01 -16.18 -3.83
C ASN A 18 2.45 -15.79 -4.15
N ASP A 19 2.70 -15.27 -5.36
CA ASP A 19 4.02 -14.80 -5.76
C ASP A 19 4.25 -13.39 -5.19
N THR A 20 5.38 -13.18 -4.51
CA THR A 20 5.77 -11.84 -4.07
C THR A 20 6.03 -10.95 -5.28
N MET A 21 5.33 -9.80 -5.33
CA MET A 21 5.49 -8.79 -6.36
C MET A 21 6.40 -7.67 -5.86
N VAL A 22 7.41 -7.33 -6.66
CA VAL A 22 8.30 -6.20 -6.40
C VAL A 22 7.59 -4.90 -6.78
N TYR A 23 7.77 -3.86 -5.96
CA TYR A 23 7.34 -2.50 -6.23
C TYR A 23 8.53 -1.55 -6.21
N ASP A 24 8.38 -0.41 -6.88
CA ASP A 24 9.32 0.70 -6.74
C ASP A 24 8.74 1.69 -5.72
N LEU A 25 9.51 2.00 -4.68
CA LEU A 25 9.15 3.04 -3.72
C LEU A 25 9.20 4.41 -4.40
N ILE A 26 8.11 5.18 -4.31
CA ILE A 26 8.08 6.58 -4.72
C ILE A 26 8.44 7.47 -3.53
N SER A 27 7.73 7.28 -2.42
CA SER A 27 7.99 8.02 -1.18
C SER A 27 7.41 7.28 0.02
N LYS A 28 8.07 7.40 1.18
CA LYS A 28 7.53 6.98 2.48
C LYS A 28 7.89 8.05 3.49
N GLY A 29 7.00 8.34 4.43
CA GLY A 29 7.27 9.35 5.44
C GLY A 29 6.07 9.66 6.32
N ASN A 30 6.06 10.88 6.85
CA ASN A 30 5.02 11.38 7.72
C ASN A 30 4.54 12.75 7.23
N LEU A 31 3.23 12.98 7.29
CA LEU A 31 2.66 14.33 7.28
C LEU A 31 2.65 14.88 8.71
N TYR A 32 2.67 16.19 8.86
CA TYR A 32 2.87 16.88 10.14
C TYR A 32 1.79 17.93 10.43
N GLY A 33 0.77 18.06 9.60
CA GLY A 33 -0.27 19.07 9.74
C GLY A 33 -1.42 18.71 10.67
N ASP A 34 -1.29 17.64 11.49
CA ASP A 34 -2.34 17.23 12.43
C ASP A 34 -3.71 17.03 11.75
N GLY A 35 -3.67 16.46 10.54
CA GLY A 35 -4.86 16.21 9.71
C GLY A 35 -5.39 17.45 8.97
N ALA A 36 -4.77 18.62 9.08
CA ALA A 36 -5.16 19.81 8.33
C ALA A 36 -4.91 19.69 6.82
N GLU A 37 -4.11 18.71 6.37
CA GLU A 37 -4.02 18.28 4.96
C GLU A 37 -5.35 17.70 4.46
N GLY A 38 -6.27 17.33 5.35
CA GLY A 38 -7.58 16.76 5.00
C GLY A 38 -7.51 15.34 4.45
N ILE A 39 -6.40 14.64 4.68
CA ILE A 39 -6.20 13.24 4.28
C ILE A 39 -6.60 12.36 5.46
N THR A 40 -7.69 11.61 5.33
CA THR A 40 -8.07 10.59 6.32
C THR A 40 -7.28 9.30 6.09
N GLN A 41 -7.29 8.37 7.05
CA GLN A 41 -6.80 7.02 6.82
C GLN A 41 -7.50 6.43 5.60
N GLN A 42 -6.73 6.06 4.57
CA GLN A 42 -7.26 5.54 3.32
C GLN A 42 -6.18 4.87 2.47
N ASN A 43 -6.66 4.04 1.56
CA ASN A 43 -5.86 3.38 0.54
C ASN A 43 -6.34 3.87 -0.82
N MET A 44 -5.41 4.23 -1.70
CA MET A 44 -5.71 4.83 -3.00
C MET A 44 -5.01 4.06 -4.11
N ILE A 45 -5.77 3.82 -5.19
CA ILE A 45 -5.25 3.31 -6.46
C ILE A 45 -5.27 4.48 -7.45
N ILE A 46 -4.09 4.95 -7.85
CA ILE A 46 -3.91 6.14 -8.67
C ILE A 46 -3.47 5.71 -10.07
N THR A 47 -4.34 5.96 -11.05
CA THR A 47 -4.17 5.53 -12.44
C THR A 47 -4.10 6.69 -13.43
N THR A 48 -4.13 7.94 -12.95
CA THR A 48 -4.09 9.12 -13.80
C THR A 48 -3.20 10.21 -13.20
N GLN A 49 -2.60 11.02 -14.08
CA GLN A 49 -1.84 12.20 -13.68
C GLN A 49 -2.69 13.21 -12.89
N LEU A 50 -3.97 13.33 -13.23
CA LEU A 50 -4.87 14.26 -12.54
C LEU A 50 -5.06 13.86 -11.06
N SER A 51 -5.32 12.58 -10.80
CA SER A 51 -5.45 12.05 -9.44
C SER A 51 -4.14 12.16 -8.65
N TRP A 52 -3.01 11.92 -9.31
CA TRP A 52 -1.69 12.12 -8.71
C TRP A 52 -1.45 13.58 -8.30
N ASN A 53 -1.66 14.51 -9.21
CA ASN A 53 -1.49 15.94 -8.94
C ASN A 53 -2.42 16.42 -7.82
N ALA A 54 -3.65 15.91 -7.77
CA ALA A 54 -4.58 16.20 -6.69
C ALA A 54 -4.08 15.70 -5.34
N LEU A 55 -3.56 14.46 -5.28
CA LEU A 55 -2.96 13.92 -4.06
C LEU A 55 -1.75 14.75 -3.61
N VAL A 56 -0.80 15.01 -4.51
CA VAL A 56 0.41 15.79 -4.23
C VAL A 56 0.05 17.19 -3.70
N SER A 57 -0.90 17.87 -4.37
CA SER A 57 -1.39 19.17 -3.92
C SER A 57 -2.03 19.09 -2.53
N GLN A 58 -2.74 18.01 -2.21
CA GLN A 58 -3.37 17.83 -0.91
C GLN A 58 -2.33 17.58 0.18
N MET A 59 -1.34 16.72 -0.07
CA MET A 59 -0.23 16.45 0.85
C MET A 59 0.54 17.75 1.17
N ASN A 60 0.66 18.66 0.20
CA ASN A 60 1.37 19.92 0.36
C ASN A 60 0.56 21.06 1.01
N THR A 61 -0.67 20.81 1.48
CA THR A 61 -1.56 21.85 2.01
C THR A 61 -0.96 22.58 3.22
N VAL A 62 -0.24 21.86 4.08
CA VAL A 62 0.34 22.43 5.32
C VAL A 62 1.84 22.63 5.18
N ASN A 63 2.57 21.60 4.72
CA ASN A 63 3.99 21.63 4.48
C ASN A 63 4.28 21.03 3.12
N ASN A 64 5.29 21.54 2.41
CA ASN A 64 5.77 20.86 1.22
C ASN A 64 6.49 19.56 1.62
N VAL A 65 5.93 18.43 1.23
CA VAL A 65 6.44 17.08 1.52
C VAL A 65 6.77 16.30 0.25
N SER A 66 6.57 16.90 -0.92
CA SER A 66 6.67 16.22 -2.21
C SER A 66 7.85 16.63 -3.08
N ASP A 67 8.73 17.52 -2.62
CA ASP A 67 9.85 18.04 -3.42
C ASP A 67 10.64 16.96 -4.18
N GLU A 68 10.80 15.78 -3.57
CA GLU A 68 11.56 14.66 -4.12
C GLU A 68 10.80 13.85 -5.18
N PHE A 69 9.47 13.97 -5.26
CA PHE A 69 8.63 13.11 -6.10
C PHE A 69 7.49 13.81 -6.87
N GLU A 70 7.22 15.09 -6.66
CA GLU A 70 6.14 15.81 -7.36
C GLU A 70 6.32 15.80 -8.89
N ASN A 71 7.58 15.88 -9.33
CA ASN A 71 7.96 15.94 -10.74
C ASN A 71 8.42 14.58 -11.30
N LEU A 72 8.21 13.49 -10.57
CA LEU A 72 8.61 12.14 -10.99
C LEU A 72 7.72 11.73 -12.19
N PRO A 73 8.29 11.46 -13.38
CA PRO A 73 7.49 11.03 -14.52
C PRO A 73 6.93 9.63 -14.29
N ILE A 74 5.60 9.51 -14.25
CA ILE A 74 4.89 8.25 -14.08
C ILE A 74 4.18 7.88 -15.38
N ASP A 75 4.51 6.71 -15.93
CA ASP A 75 3.80 6.13 -17.07
C ASP A 75 2.63 5.26 -16.57
N TYR A 76 1.43 5.82 -16.54
CA TYR A 76 0.21 5.14 -16.11
C TYR A 76 -0.28 4.05 -17.09
N THR A 77 0.34 3.93 -18.27
CA THR A 77 0.07 2.83 -19.20
C THR A 77 0.82 1.56 -18.79
N SER A 78 1.99 1.69 -18.16
CA SER A 78 2.82 0.58 -17.69
C SER A 78 2.80 0.37 -16.18
N SER A 79 2.27 1.32 -15.41
CA SER A 79 2.31 1.28 -13.94
C SER A 79 1.00 1.74 -13.30
N THR A 80 0.77 1.25 -12.09
CA THR A 80 -0.29 1.70 -11.18
C THR A 80 0.38 2.22 -9.91
N VAL A 81 -0.04 3.39 -9.43
CA VAL A 81 0.45 3.95 -8.17
C VAL A 81 -0.48 3.54 -7.04
N ILE A 82 0.10 3.11 -5.92
CA ILE A 82 -0.61 2.80 -4.68
C ILE A 82 -0.15 3.80 -3.63
N ALA A 83 -1.08 4.47 -2.98
CA ALA A 83 -0.81 5.34 -1.84
C ALA A 83 -1.62 4.87 -0.64
N VAL A 84 -0.96 4.73 0.51
CA VAL A 84 -1.57 4.32 1.78
C VAL A 84 -1.25 5.38 2.82
N PHE A 85 -2.28 5.84 3.51
CA PHE A 85 -2.21 6.79 4.60
C PHE A 85 -2.81 6.18 5.85
N GLU A 86 -2.08 6.26 6.96
CA GLU A 86 -2.61 5.84 8.27
C GLU A 86 -3.48 6.96 8.89
N GLU A 87 -4.06 6.67 10.05
CA GLU A 87 -4.65 7.69 10.91
C GLU A 87 -3.57 8.64 11.47
N VAL A 88 -4.01 9.82 11.91
CA VAL A 88 -3.14 10.75 12.63
C VAL A 88 -2.76 10.14 13.99
N LYS A 89 -1.46 10.07 14.27
CA LYS A 89 -0.87 9.58 15.53
C LYS A 89 -0.47 10.77 16.40
N SER A 90 -0.75 10.67 17.69
CA SER A 90 -0.41 11.71 18.68
C SER A 90 1.07 11.75 19.07
N ASN A 91 1.86 10.83 18.54
CA ASN A 91 3.28 10.63 18.78
C ASN A 91 3.96 10.11 17.50
N GLY A 92 5.26 10.39 17.40
CA GLY A 92 6.04 10.05 16.21
C GLY A 92 6.76 8.71 16.33
N GLY A 93 7.32 8.25 15.21
CA GLY A 93 8.06 6.99 15.10
C GLY A 93 7.22 5.81 14.64
N TYR A 94 6.05 6.09 14.07
CA TYR A 94 5.28 5.12 13.30
C TYR A 94 5.78 5.10 11.87
N GLU A 95 5.83 3.91 11.26
CA GLU A 95 6.18 3.72 9.86
C GLU A 95 5.24 2.72 9.19
N LEU A 96 5.02 2.90 7.90
CA LEU A 96 4.31 1.96 7.05
C LEU A 96 5.28 1.21 6.13
N GLU A 97 5.00 -0.06 5.94
CA GLU A 97 5.60 -0.94 4.94
C GLU A 97 4.49 -1.66 4.17
N LEU A 98 4.78 -2.06 2.94
CA LEU A 98 3.87 -2.84 2.12
C LEU A 98 4.53 -4.17 1.73
N GLU A 99 3.77 -5.24 1.85
CA GLU A 99 4.04 -6.52 1.20
C GLU A 99 2.98 -6.72 0.11
N ILE A 100 3.43 -6.98 -1.12
CA ILE A 100 2.53 -7.12 -2.27
C ILE A 100 2.67 -8.53 -2.81
N TYR A 101 1.53 -9.19 -2.95
CA TYR A 101 1.42 -10.53 -3.48
C TYR A 101 0.52 -10.53 -4.70
N SER A 102 0.86 -11.33 -5.69
CA SER A 102 0.05 -11.55 -6.87
C SER A 102 -0.26 -13.04 -7.00
N ASN A 103 -1.49 -13.34 -7.38
CA ASN A 103 -1.85 -14.65 -7.91
C ASN A 103 -2.63 -14.47 -9.21
N GLN A 104 -3.27 -15.53 -9.70
CA GLN A 104 -4.03 -15.49 -10.96
C GLN A 104 -5.35 -14.72 -10.86
N GLU A 105 -5.82 -14.41 -9.67
CA GLU A 105 -7.14 -13.84 -9.40
C GLU A 105 -7.06 -12.39 -8.93
N GLN A 106 -6.04 -12.01 -8.16
CA GLN A 106 -5.94 -10.69 -7.55
C GLN A 106 -4.50 -10.28 -7.21
N ILE A 107 -4.33 -8.98 -6.95
CA ILE A 107 -3.20 -8.42 -6.21
C ILE A 107 -3.64 -8.17 -4.77
N GLU A 108 -2.91 -8.71 -3.82
CA GLU A 108 -3.11 -8.51 -2.39
C GLU A 108 -2.01 -7.57 -1.86
N ILE A 109 -2.42 -6.48 -1.23
CA ILE A 109 -1.53 -5.48 -0.63
C ILE A 109 -1.73 -5.54 0.88
N GLN A 110 -0.74 -6.10 1.56
CA GLN A 110 -0.71 -6.15 3.01
C GLN A 110 -0.04 -4.89 3.56
N ILE A 111 -0.77 -4.18 4.42
CA ILE A 111 -0.29 -2.94 5.04
C ILE A 111 0.30 -3.28 6.41
N ILE A 112 1.59 -3.02 6.59
CA ILE A 112 2.30 -3.28 7.84
C ILE A 112 2.57 -1.93 8.51
N SER A 113 1.90 -1.69 9.63
CA SER A 113 2.20 -0.54 10.50
C SER A 113 3.12 -0.96 11.64
N THR A 114 4.22 -0.23 11.80
CA THR A 114 5.17 -0.42 12.90
C THR A 114 5.06 0.74 13.87
N SER A 115 5.01 0.43 15.17
CA SER A 115 4.97 1.42 16.23
C SER A 115 6.38 1.68 16.80
N PRO A 116 6.66 2.89 17.32
CA PRO A 116 7.93 3.18 17.95
C PRO A 116 8.17 2.27 19.17
N GLY A 117 9.38 1.73 19.27
CA GLY A 117 9.82 1.05 20.49
C GLY A 117 10.26 2.05 21.57
N GLY A 118 9.87 1.82 22.82
CA GLY A 118 10.32 2.63 23.96
C GLY A 118 9.66 4.01 24.05
N ASN A 119 10.44 5.06 24.35
CA ASN A 119 9.93 6.43 24.49
C ASN A 119 9.67 7.05 23.11
N ALA A 120 8.40 7.08 22.68
CA ALA A 120 7.97 7.76 21.47
C ALA A 120 8.12 9.29 21.59
N THR A 121 8.35 9.96 20.46
CA THR A 121 8.41 11.43 20.43
C THR A 121 7.00 12.01 20.54
N THR A 122 6.83 13.18 21.18
CA THR A 122 5.51 13.83 21.34
C THR A 122 5.09 14.64 20.10
N VAL A 123 5.55 14.25 18.91
CA VAL A 123 5.25 14.94 17.66
C VAL A 123 4.07 14.26 17.00
N ILE A 124 3.04 15.03 16.65
CA ILE A 124 1.89 14.52 15.91
C ILE A 124 2.32 14.23 14.47
N THR A 125 2.02 13.03 13.98
CA THR A 125 2.41 12.60 12.64
C THR A 125 1.31 11.79 11.98
N GLN A 126 1.27 11.77 10.65
CA GLN A 126 0.45 10.84 9.88
C GLN A 126 1.33 10.05 8.90
N PRO A 127 1.62 8.78 9.20
CA PRO A 127 2.43 7.93 8.33
C PRO A 127 1.79 7.73 6.96
N TYR A 128 2.61 7.72 5.92
CA TYR A 128 2.20 7.38 4.56
C TYR A 128 3.28 6.58 3.83
N ILE A 129 2.85 5.81 2.83
CA ILE A 129 3.72 5.16 1.86
C ILE A 129 3.08 5.20 0.47
N ILE A 130 3.89 5.55 -0.54
CA ILE A 130 3.51 5.63 -1.94
C ILE A 130 4.49 4.78 -2.74
N VAL A 131 3.95 3.83 -3.49
CA VAL A 131 4.72 2.91 -4.34
C VAL A 131 4.11 2.89 -5.74
N LYS A 132 4.88 2.43 -6.72
CA LYS A 132 4.34 2.02 -8.02
C LYS A 132 4.58 0.53 -8.25
N ILE A 133 3.56 -0.11 -8.80
CA ILE A 133 3.59 -1.51 -9.23
C ILE A 133 3.40 -1.59 -10.75
N PRO A 134 3.80 -2.69 -11.40
CA PRO A 134 3.43 -2.96 -12.79
C PRO A 134 1.92 -2.84 -13.00
N LYS A 135 1.52 -2.36 -14.18
CA LYS A 135 0.11 -2.33 -14.59
C LYS A 135 -0.47 -3.74 -14.51
N THR A 136 -1.69 -3.85 -14.00
CA THR A 136 -2.44 -5.10 -13.89
C THR A 136 -3.92 -4.83 -14.11
N ASP A 137 -4.59 -5.81 -14.71
CA ASP A 137 -6.05 -5.84 -14.83
C ASP A 137 -6.69 -6.65 -13.70
N LEU A 138 -5.88 -7.30 -12.85
CA LEU A 138 -6.35 -8.02 -11.68
C LEU A 138 -6.91 -7.03 -10.64
N PRO A 139 -8.00 -7.38 -9.94
CA PRO A 139 -8.49 -6.59 -8.83
C PRO A 139 -7.40 -6.46 -7.76
N ILE A 140 -7.31 -5.27 -7.15
CA ILE A 140 -6.40 -4.98 -6.05
C ILE A 140 -7.21 -4.98 -4.75
N GLN A 141 -6.78 -5.75 -3.77
CA GLN A 141 -7.36 -5.82 -2.43
C GLN A 141 -6.35 -5.38 -1.38
N PHE A 142 -6.80 -4.57 -0.43
CA PHE A 142 -6.00 -4.13 0.71
C PHE A 142 -6.38 -4.93 1.95
N GLN A 143 -5.38 -5.39 2.71
CA GLN A 143 -5.52 -6.15 3.96
C GLN A 143 -4.95 -5.37 5.15
#